data_AF-A0A7V9V806-F1
#
_entry.id   AF-A0A7V9V806-F1
#
_cell.length_a   1.000
_cell.length_b   1.000
_cell.length_c   1.000
_cell.angle_alpha   90.00
_cell.angle_beta   90.00
_cell.angle_gamma   90.00
#
_symmetry.space_group_name_H-M   'P 1'
#
loop_
_entity.id
_entity.type
_entity.pdbx_description
1 polymer ?
#
loop_
_entity_poly.entity_id
_entity_poly.type
_entity_poly.pdbx_seq_one_letter_code
_entity_poly.pdbx_strand_id
1 'polypeptide(L)'
;GQVEANRFIADRPDEAKALVNQGITKITGKGLSTAVIDGAWKNLSFTNDPIATSLATSAKHATEVGLLAKADLTGIYDLTLLNEVLRAANQSEVKGQ
;
A
#
# COMPACT_ATOMS: atom_id res chain seq x y z
N GLY A 1 -13.34 4.71 0.69
CA GLY A 1 -12.65 3.44 0.43
C GLY A 1 -11.15 3.68 0.39
N GLN A 2 -10.40 2.64 0.00
CA GLN A 2 -8.93 2.67 -0.06
C GLN A 2 -8.41 3.69 -1.10
N VAL A 3 -9.05 3.79 -2.27
CA VAL A 3 -8.71 4.77 -3.32
C VAL A 3 -8.86 6.21 -2.81
N GLU A 4 -9.96 6.52 -2.13
CA GLU A 4 -10.18 7.86 -1.59
C GLU A 4 -9.23 8.18 -0.44
N ALA A 5 -8.85 7.20 0.38
CA ALA A 5 -7.87 7.37 1.44
C ALA A 5 -6.48 7.70 0.88
N ASN A 6 -6.04 6.97 -0.16
CA ASN A 6 -4.78 7.27 -0.84
C ASN A 6 -4.81 8.65 -1.52
N ARG A 7 -5.94 9.02 -2.14
CA ARG A 7 -6.12 10.37 -2.68
C ARG A 7 -6.01 11.43 -1.59
N PHE A 8 -6.68 11.24 -0.46
CA PHE A 8 -6.60 12.16 0.68
C PHE A 8 -5.16 12.30 1.20
N ILE A 9 -4.42 11.20 1.31
CA ILE A 9 -3.00 11.20 1.71
C ILE A 9 -2.15 12.06 0.75
N ALA A 10 -2.39 11.96 -0.55
CA ALA A 10 -1.68 12.73 -1.56
C ALA A 10 -2.06 14.22 -1.55
N ASP A 11 -3.35 14.53 -1.45
CA ASP A 11 -3.88 15.90 -1.54
C ASP A 11 -3.69 16.70 -0.24
N ARG A 12 -3.62 16.01 0.90
CA ARG A 12 -3.64 16.61 2.25
C ARG A 12 -2.56 16.00 3.16
N PRO A 13 -1.27 16.07 2.78
CA PRO A 13 -0.21 15.30 3.45
C PRO A 13 -0.05 15.68 4.93
N ASP A 14 -0.14 16.95 5.30
CA ASP A 14 0.03 17.35 6.71
C ASP A 14 -1.15 16.92 7.58
N GLU A 15 -2.37 17.00 7.04
CA GLU A 15 -3.60 16.52 7.68
C GLU A 15 -3.55 14.99 7.82
N ALA A 16 -3.08 14.28 6.79
CA ALA A 16 -2.89 12.83 6.79
C ALA A 16 -1.85 12.38 7.82
N LYS A 17 -0.69 13.04 7.91
CA LYS A 17 0.33 12.77 8.93
C LYS A 17 -0.22 12.94 10.35
N ALA A 18 -0.99 14.01 10.57
CA ALA A 18 -1.62 14.24 11.87
C ALA A 18 -2.61 13.12 12.23
N LEU A 19 -3.48 12.74 11.30
CA LEU A 19 -4.43 11.63 11.48
C LEU A 19 -3.73 10.29 11.71
N VAL A 20 -2.64 10.00 10.98
CA VAL A 20 -1.82 8.80 11.19
C VAL A 20 -1.22 8.80 12.58
N ASN A 21 -0.65 9.92 13.05
CA ASN A 21 -0.07 9.99 14.39
C ASN A 21 -1.12 9.87 15.51
N GLN A 22 -2.33 10.39 15.30
CA GLN A 22 -3.47 10.15 16.18
C GLN A 22 -3.85 8.67 16.22
N GLY A 23 -3.90 8.00 15.06
CA GLY A 23 -4.13 6.57 14.96
C GLY A 23 -3.07 5.74 15.71
N ILE A 24 -1.79 6.07 15.52
CA ILE A 24 -0.69 5.46 16.27
C ILE A 24 -0.90 5.64 17.77
N THR A 25 -1.14 6.87 18.22
CA THR A 25 -1.38 7.18 19.65
C THR A 25 -2.53 6.37 20.22
N LYS A 26 -3.63 6.21 19.46
CA LYS A 26 -4.78 5.43 19.90
C LYS A 26 -4.46 3.95 20.10
N ILE A 27 -3.60 3.37 19.25
CA ILE A 27 -3.26 1.94 19.29
C ILE A 27 -2.13 1.66 20.30
N THR A 28 -1.13 2.54 20.40
CA THR A 28 0.08 2.32 21.19
C THR A 28 0.07 3.05 22.53
N GLY A 29 -0.87 3.97 22.74
CA GLY A 29 -0.93 4.88 23.89
C GLY A 29 0.01 6.09 23.81
N LYS A 30 0.91 6.16 22.82
CA LYS A 30 1.86 7.26 22.67
C LYS A 30 2.16 7.57 21.21
N GLY A 31 1.96 8.82 20.82
CA GLY A 31 2.31 9.31 19.49
C GLY A 31 3.82 9.37 19.26
N LEU A 32 4.19 9.41 17.99
CA LEU A 32 5.56 9.68 17.56
C LEU A 32 5.79 11.18 17.48
N SER A 33 7.07 11.60 17.54
CA SER A 33 7.42 12.99 17.31
C SER A 33 7.15 13.36 15.85
N THR A 34 6.83 14.64 15.61
CA THR A 34 6.60 15.18 14.27
C THR A 34 7.78 14.87 13.33
N ALA A 35 9.01 14.99 13.82
CA ALA A 35 10.22 14.71 13.04
C ALA A 35 10.31 13.24 12.55
N VAL A 36 9.84 12.28 13.37
CA VAL A 36 9.82 10.86 12.97
C VAL A 36 8.76 10.62 11.89
N ILE A 37 7.56 11.18 12.05
CA ILE A 37 6.48 11.06 11.06
C ILE A 37 6.90 11.72 9.74
N ASP A 38 7.44 12.94 9.77
CA ASP A 38 7.91 13.64 8.58
C ASP A 38 9.08 12.92 7.90
N GLY A 39 9.98 12.33 8.69
CA GLY A 39 11.08 11.51 8.18
C GLY A 39 10.59 10.24 7.47
N ALA A 40 9.61 9.55 8.06
CA ALA A 40 8.99 8.37 7.48
C ALA A 40 8.27 8.70 6.17
N TRP A 41 7.50 9.79 6.13
CA TRP A 41 6.71 10.17 4.95
C TRP A 41 7.56 10.36 3.69
N LYS A 42 8.81 10.81 3.83
CA LYS A 42 9.76 10.96 2.71
C LYS A 42 10.19 9.63 2.08
N ASN A 43 10.00 8.52 2.79
CA ASN A 43 10.41 7.18 2.37
C ASN A 43 9.21 6.28 2.05
N LEU A 44 7.99 6.83 2.09
CA LEU A 44 6.76 6.09 1.82
C LEU A 44 6.16 6.55 0.49
N SER A 45 5.66 5.57 -0.27
CA SER A 45 4.80 5.81 -1.42
C SER A 45 3.50 5.05 -1.21
N PHE A 46 2.38 5.76 -1.22
CA PHE A 46 1.05 5.18 -1.08
C PHE A 46 0.47 4.97 -2.48
N THR A 47 0.04 3.75 -2.78
CA THR A 47 -0.41 3.38 -4.12
C THR A 47 -1.63 2.47 -4.08
N ASN A 48 -2.44 2.55 -5.13
CA ASN A 48 -3.52 1.61 -5.41
C ASN A 48 -2.99 0.37 -6.17
N ASP A 49 -1.78 0.46 -6.74
CA ASP A 49 -1.14 -0.63 -7.46
C ASP A 49 -0.63 -1.70 -6.47
N PRO A 50 -0.98 -2.99 -6.65
CA PRO A 50 -0.49 -4.06 -5.78
C PRO A 50 1.01 -4.34 -5.92
N ILE A 51 1.71 -3.74 -6.90
CA ILE A 51 3.11 -3.96 -7.22
C ILE A 51 3.36 -5.46 -7.42
N ALA A 52 2.63 -6.04 -8.38
CA ALA A 52 2.52 -7.49 -8.53
C ALA A 52 3.88 -8.21 -8.71
N THR A 53 4.90 -7.52 -9.25
CA THR A 53 6.28 -8.02 -9.39
C THR A 53 6.96 -8.29 -8.05
N SER A 54 6.58 -7.58 -6.99
CA SER A 54 7.16 -7.74 -5.65
C SER A 54 6.89 -9.14 -5.10
N LEU A 55 5.64 -9.60 -5.17
CA LEU A 55 5.25 -10.92 -4.70
C LEU A 55 5.95 -12.05 -5.45
N ALA A 56 6.03 -11.97 -6.79
CA ALA A 56 6.77 -12.97 -7.57
C ALA A 56 8.26 -12.99 -7.23
N THR A 57 8.87 -11.83 -6.98
CA THR A 57 10.27 -11.75 -6.56
C THR A 57 10.45 -12.40 -5.19
N SER A 58 9.56 -12.13 -4.22
CA SER A 58 9.58 -12.77 -2.90
C SER A 58 9.40 -14.29 -2.98
N ALA A 59 8.45 -14.77 -3.79
CA ALA A 59 8.21 -16.20 -3.99
C ALA A 59 9.42 -16.90 -4.63
N LYS A 60 10.05 -16.24 -5.61
CA LYS A 60 11.30 -16.71 -6.22
C LYS A 60 12.40 -16.85 -5.18
N HIS A 61 12.69 -15.81 -4.41
CA HIS A 61 13.73 -15.86 -3.38
C HIS A 61 13.46 -16.95 -2.34
N ALA A 62 12.21 -17.08 -1.86
CA ALA A 62 11.84 -18.12 -0.89
C ALA A 62 12.03 -19.54 -1.45
N THR A 63 11.78 -19.73 -2.75
CA THR A 63 12.04 -21.00 -3.44
C THR A 63 13.54 -21.28 -3.55
N GLU A 64 14.35 -20.27 -3.90
CA GLU A 64 15.80 -20.39 -4.05
C GLU A 64 16.51 -20.78 -2.75
N VAL A 65 16.01 -20.32 -1.60
CA VAL A 65 16.56 -20.69 -0.28
C VAL A 65 15.86 -21.89 0.36
N GLY A 66 14.97 -22.58 -0.37
CA GLY A 66 14.29 -23.79 0.10
C GLY A 66 13.25 -23.57 1.20
N LEU A 67 12.82 -22.32 1.43
CA LEU A 67 11.78 -21.98 2.41
C LEU A 67 10.36 -22.18 1.86
N LEU A 68 10.21 -22.28 0.54
CA LEU A 68 8.92 -22.46 -0.12
C LEU A 68 9.03 -23.43 -1.30
N ALA A 69 8.00 -24.26 -1.50
CA ALA A 69 7.83 -24.96 -2.78
C ALA A 69 7.41 -23.98 -3.88
N LYS A 70 7.65 -24.30 -5.15
CA LYS A 70 7.23 -23.42 -6.25
C LYS A 70 5.71 -23.20 -6.19
N ALA A 71 5.30 -21.96 -5.96
CA ALA A 71 3.90 -21.55 -5.94
C ALA A 71 3.45 -21.03 -7.31
N ASP A 72 2.22 -21.35 -7.69
CA ASP A 72 1.53 -20.67 -8.79
C ASP A 72 0.86 -19.41 -8.26
N LEU A 73 1.21 -18.26 -8.82
CA LEU A 73 0.67 -16.95 -8.45
C LEU A 73 -0.41 -16.47 -9.42
N THR A 74 -0.76 -17.27 -10.42
CA THR A 74 -1.78 -16.93 -11.42
C THR A 74 -3.11 -16.66 -10.73
N GLY A 75 -3.72 -15.50 -11.01
CA GLY A 75 -5.03 -15.13 -10.48
C GLY A 75 -5.04 -14.72 -8.99
N ILE A 76 -3.87 -14.55 -8.35
CA ILE A 76 -3.81 -14.10 -6.94
C ILE A 76 -4.33 -12.68 -6.72
N TYR A 77 -4.38 -11.87 -7.78
CA TYR A 77 -4.94 -10.53 -7.78
C TYR A 77 -6.27 -10.52 -8.54
N ASP A 78 -7.39 -10.43 -7.81
CA ASP A 78 -8.65 -10.00 -8.39
C ASP A 78 -8.74 -8.47 -8.30
N LEU A 79 -8.57 -7.80 -9.44
CA LEU A 79 -8.58 -6.34 -9.53
C LEU A 79 -9.89 -5.79 -10.10
N THR A 80 -10.89 -6.64 -10.27
CA THR A 80 -12.16 -6.25 -10.91
C THR A 80 -12.79 -5.06 -10.19
N LEU A 81 -13.01 -5.20 -8.88
CA LEU A 81 -13.64 -4.15 -8.06
C LEU A 81 -12.75 -2.92 -7.91
N LEU A 82 -11.43 -3.10 -7.82
CA LEU A 82 -10.51 -1.97 -7.72
C LEU A 82 -10.54 -1.13 -9.01
N ASN A 83 -10.47 -1.78 -10.17
CA ASN A 83 -10.48 -1.10 -11.46
C ASN A 83 -11.84 -0.44 -11.76
N GLU A 84 -12.95 -1.00 -11.28
CA GLU A 84 -14.25 -0.31 -11.32
C GLU A 84 -14.23 1.02 -10.55
N VAL A 85 -13.69 1.02 -9.33
CA VAL A 85 -13.57 2.23 -8.51
C VAL A 85 -12.60 3.24 -9.12
N LEU A 86 -11.44 2.80 -9.60
CA LEU A 86 -10.46 3.67 -10.26
C LEU A 86 -11.05 4.34 -11.50
N ARG A 87 -11.78 3.59 -12.33
CA ARG A 87 -12.46 4.12 -13.50
C ARG A 87 -13.52 5.15 -13.13
N ALA A 88 -14.33 4.89 -12.11
CA ALA A 88 -15.31 5.84 -11.59
C ALA A 88 -14.64 7.12 -11.05
N ALA A 89 -13.42 7.02 -10.54
CA ALA A 89 -12.60 8.14 -10.07
C ALA A 89 -11.75 8.81 -11.17
N ASN A 90 -11.90 8.43 -12.44
CA ASN A 90 -11.08 8.88 -13.58
C ASN A 90 -9.57 8.65 -13.40
N GLN A 91 -9.20 7.57 -12.69
CA GLN A 91 -7.82 7.13 -12.52
C GLN A 91 -7.52 5.94 -13.44
N SER A 92 -6.23 5.76 -13.78
CA SER A 92 -5.77 4.62 -14.56
C SER A 92 -5.99 3.31 -13.80
N GLU A 93 -6.47 2.31 -14.52
CA GLU A 93 -6.57 0.94 -14.01
C GLU A 93 -5.18 0.34 -13.74
N VAL A 94 -5.14 -0.57 -12.77
CA VAL A 94 -3.93 -1.30 -12.38
C VAL A 94 -4.00 -2.74 -12.88
N LYS A 95 -2.83 -3.37 -12.98
CA LYS A 95 -2.69 -4.73 -13.51
C LYS A 95 -2.17 -5.68 -12.43
N GLY A 96 -2.79 -6.86 -12.38
CA GLY A 96 -2.23 -8.03 -11.72
C GLY A 96 -1.24 -8.65 -12.68
N GLN A 97 -0.38 -9.55 -12.19
CA GLN A 97 0.48 -10.32 -13.08
C GLN A 97 -0.30 -11.00 -14.20
#